data_AF-A0A7N9DAR6-F1
#
_entry.id   AF-A0A7N9DAR6-F1
#
_cell.length_a   1.000
_cell.length_b   1.000
_cell.length_c   1.000
_cell.angle_alpha   90.00
_cell.angle_beta   90.00
_cell.angle_gamma   90.00
#
_symmetry.space_group_name_H-M   'P 1'
#
loop_
_entity.id
_entity.type
_entity.pdbx_description
1 polymer ?
#
loop_
_entity_poly.entity_id
_entity_poly.type
_entity_poly.pdbx_seq_one_letter_code
_entity_poly.pdbx_strand_id
1 'polypeptide(L)'
;MGEDFISKTPKAMATKAKIDKWDLIKLKSFCTAKETTIRVNRQPTEWEKIFAIYSSDKGLISRTYKELKQIYKKKTNNPIKKWAKDMNRSFPKEDMYTANRHMKKFSSSLAIREMKIKTTMRYHLTPVRMAIVKKSGNNRCWRGCGEIGTLLHCWWDCKLVQPLWKTVWRFLKDLELEIPFDPAIPLLGIYPEDYKSCCYKDA
;
A
#
# COMPACT_ATOMS: atom_id res chain seq x y z
N MET A 1 30.83 16.37 6.91
CA MET A 1 31.19 16.75 8.29
C MET A 1 30.50 15.74 9.24
N GLY A 2 30.51 14.44 8.89
CA GLY A 2 29.41 13.53 9.24
C GLY A 2 29.73 12.44 10.25
N GLU A 3 30.96 11.94 10.27
CA GLU A 3 31.38 10.96 11.29
C GLU A 3 31.87 11.65 12.57
N ASP A 4 32.34 12.89 12.46
CA ASP A 4 33.06 13.59 13.52
C ASP A 4 32.25 14.62 14.30
N PHE A 5 31.02 14.94 13.87
CA PHE A 5 30.27 16.07 14.46
C PHE A 5 29.95 15.84 15.95
N ILE A 6 29.74 14.59 16.34
CA ILE A 6 29.37 14.21 17.72
C ILE A 6 30.61 13.92 18.58
N SER A 7 31.79 13.71 17.99
CA SER A 7 33.02 13.34 18.71
C SER A 7 33.96 14.52 18.99
N LYS A 8 33.82 15.66 18.30
CA LYS A 8 34.82 16.73 18.35
C LYS A 8 34.66 17.76 19.47
N THR A 9 33.50 17.85 20.12
CA THR A 9 33.28 18.88 21.15
C THR A 9 32.92 18.29 22.51
N PRO A 10 33.47 18.82 23.62
CA PRO A 10 33.15 18.37 24.98
C PRO A 10 31.65 18.42 25.30
N LYS A 11 30.94 19.42 24.77
CA LYS A 11 29.48 19.55 24.88
C LYS A 11 28.74 18.40 24.18
N ALA A 12 29.17 17.97 22.99
CA ALA A 12 28.53 16.86 22.29
C ALA A 12 28.71 15.52 23.01
N MET A 13 29.89 15.30 23.61
CA MET A 13 30.15 14.10 24.42
C MET A 13 29.28 14.06 25.69
N ALA A 14 29.16 15.18 26.39
CA ALA A 14 28.31 15.29 27.57
C ALA A 14 26.82 15.05 27.25
N THR A 15 26.34 15.56 26.12
CA THR A 15 24.95 15.34 25.67
C THR A 15 24.73 13.90 25.19
N LYS A 16 25.72 13.28 24.52
CA LYS A 16 25.66 11.86 24.11
C LYS A 16 25.56 10.91 25.30
N ALA A 17 26.21 11.24 26.41
CA ALA A 17 26.13 10.45 27.65
C ALA A 17 24.74 10.53 28.33
N LYS A 18 23.94 11.56 28.03
CA LYS A 18 22.60 11.79 28.61
C LYS A 18 21.45 11.35 27.70
N ILE A 19 21.72 11.16 26.41
CA ILE A 19 20.70 10.78 25.40
C ILE A 19 20.53 9.25 25.37
N ASP A 20 19.29 8.80 25.28
CA ASP A 20 18.96 7.39 25.07
C ASP A 20 19.53 6.85 23.75
N LYS A 21 19.91 5.57 23.74
CA LYS A 21 20.54 4.92 22.60
C LYS A 21 19.67 4.98 21.35
N TRP A 22 18.35 4.84 21.47
CA TRP A 22 17.43 4.92 20.33
C TRP A 22 17.31 6.34 19.79
N ASP A 23 17.30 7.34 20.65
CA ASP A 23 17.25 8.74 20.21
C ASP A 23 18.56 9.16 19.55
N LEU A 24 19.71 8.67 20.02
CA LEU A 24 20.99 8.85 19.34
C LEU A 24 20.99 8.22 17.93
N ILE A 25 20.40 7.02 17.77
CA ILE A 25 20.26 6.36 16.47
C ILE A 25 19.34 7.16 15.54
N LYS A 26 18.20 7.65 16.03
CA LYS A 26 17.29 8.50 15.24
C LYS A 26 18.00 9.76 14.76
N LEU A 27 18.71 10.45 15.67
CA LEU A 27 19.39 11.71 15.41
C LEU A 27 20.54 11.53 14.42
N LYS A 28 21.32 10.45 14.55
CA LYS A 28 22.30 10.04 13.54
C LYS A 28 21.65 9.78 12.18
N SER A 29 20.57 9.00 12.12
CA SER A 29 19.90 8.70 10.85
C SER A 29 19.38 9.98 10.17
N PHE A 30 18.87 10.94 10.95
CA PHE A 30 18.40 12.23 10.46
C PHE A 30 19.54 13.08 9.90
N CYS A 31 20.65 13.20 10.62
CA CYS A 31 21.84 13.93 10.16
C CYS A 31 22.45 13.29 8.90
N THR A 32 22.55 11.95 8.86
CA THR A 32 23.04 11.22 7.68
C THR A 32 22.10 11.41 6.49
N ALA A 33 20.77 11.37 6.68
CA ALA A 33 19.81 11.66 5.62
C ALA A 33 19.95 13.11 5.09
N LYS A 34 20.20 14.07 5.97
CA LYS A 34 20.42 15.49 5.61
C LYS A 34 21.73 15.67 4.83
N GLU A 35 22.83 15.06 5.25
CA GLU A 35 24.10 15.08 4.49
C GLU A 35 23.99 14.38 3.14
N THR A 36 23.26 13.25 3.08
CA THR A 36 23.03 12.56 1.82
C THR A 36 22.23 13.45 0.86
N THR A 37 21.22 14.16 1.37
CA THR A 37 20.42 15.14 0.62
C THR A 37 21.27 16.29 0.09
N ILE A 38 22.21 16.82 0.88
CA ILE A 38 23.15 17.88 0.46
C ILE A 38 24.12 17.39 -0.64
N ARG A 39 24.47 16.10 -0.64
CA ARG A 39 25.36 15.48 -1.65
C ARG A 39 24.66 15.13 -2.97
N VAL A 40 23.33 15.06 -3.02
CA VAL A 40 22.63 14.82 -4.29
C VAL A 40 22.44 16.17 -4.99
N ASN A 41 23.05 16.36 -6.16
CA ASN A 41 22.86 17.51 -7.05
C ASN A 41 21.42 17.57 -7.65
N ARG A 42 20.39 17.24 -6.87
CA ARG A 42 18.99 17.35 -7.29
C ARG A 42 18.41 18.64 -6.73
N GLN A 43 17.63 19.32 -7.55
CA GLN A 43 16.81 20.45 -7.10
C GLN A 43 15.89 19.96 -5.95
N PRO A 44 15.86 20.63 -4.79
CA PRO A 44 14.96 20.29 -3.70
C PRO A 44 13.51 20.35 -4.19
N THR A 45 12.70 19.37 -3.81
CA THR A 45 11.25 19.42 -4.05
C THR A 45 10.61 20.55 -3.24
N GLU A 46 9.44 21.06 -3.64
CA GLU A 46 8.73 22.10 -2.86
C GLU A 46 8.53 21.71 -1.38
N TRP A 47 8.33 20.42 -1.11
CA TRP A 47 8.31 19.86 0.25
C TRP A 47 9.63 20.02 0.99
N GLU A 48 10.75 19.71 0.35
CA GLU A 48 12.09 19.85 0.94
C GLU A 48 12.47 21.32 1.10
N LYS A 49 12.01 22.20 0.19
CA LYS A 49 12.19 23.66 0.28
C LYS A 49 11.53 24.23 1.53
N ILE A 50 10.38 23.70 1.96
CA ILE A 50 9.71 24.15 3.20
C ILE A 50 10.62 23.99 4.43
N PHE A 51 11.41 22.91 4.49
CA PHE A 51 12.30 22.64 5.62
C PHE A 51 13.73 23.18 5.43
N ALA A 52 14.15 23.43 4.19
CA ALA A 52 15.52 23.85 3.88
C ALA A 52 15.68 25.38 3.75
N ILE A 53 14.65 26.10 3.28
CA ILE A 53 14.75 27.54 2.95
C ILE A 53 14.28 28.42 4.11
N TYR A 54 13.36 27.95 4.93
CA TYR A 54 12.74 28.76 5.98
C TYR A 54 13.34 28.44 7.35
N SER A 55 14.00 29.43 7.95
CA SER A 55 14.55 29.36 9.31
C SER A 55 13.52 29.68 10.40
N SER A 56 12.31 30.13 10.02
CA SER A 56 11.24 30.54 10.93
C SER A 56 9.98 29.70 10.75
N ASP A 57 9.40 29.26 11.87
CA ASP A 57 8.16 28.48 11.94
C ASP A 57 6.89 29.29 11.59
N LYS A 58 7.01 30.61 11.41
CA LYS A 58 5.86 31.48 11.11
C LYS A 58 5.21 31.05 9.80
N GLY A 59 3.96 30.59 9.84
CA GLY A 59 3.23 30.13 8.66
C GLY A 59 3.69 28.78 8.11
N LEU A 60 4.47 28.00 8.86
CA LEU A 60 4.86 26.62 8.50
C LEU A 60 3.61 25.73 8.32
N ILE A 61 2.67 25.78 9.27
CA ILE A 61 1.42 25.00 9.22
C ILE A 61 0.62 25.28 7.93
N SER A 62 0.48 26.56 7.55
CA SER A 62 -0.26 26.95 6.34
C SER A 62 0.42 26.45 5.06
N ARG A 63 1.75 26.50 5.00
CA ARG A 63 2.54 26.00 3.87
C ARG A 63 2.47 24.48 3.76
N THR A 64 2.63 23.78 4.88
CA THR A 64 2.43 22.33 4.95
C THR A 64 1.02 21.94 4.51
N TYR A 65 -0.01 22.67 4.98
CA TYR A 65 -1.39 22.40 4.60
C TYR A 65 -1.66 22.61 3.10
N LYS A 66 -1.10 23.68 2.49
CA LYS A 66 -1.21 23.94 1.04
C LYS A 66 -0.59 22.80 0.22
N GLU A 67 0.59 22.33 0.60
CA GLU A 67 1.25 21.22 -0.08
C GLU A 67 0.49 19.90 0.07
N LEU A 68 -0.01 19.58 1.28
CA LEU A 68 -0.86 18.41 1.51
C LEU A 68 -2.12 18.44 0.64
N LYS A 69 -2.76 19.62 0.52
CA LYS A 69 -3.95 19.81 -0.31
C LYS A 69 -3.66 19.58 -1.80
N GLN A 70 -2.48 19.96 -2.29
CA GLN A 70 -2.06 19.68 -3.67
C GLN A 70 -1.82 18.18 -3.91
N ILE A 71 -1.17 17.49 -2.97
CA ILE A 71 -0.97 16.03 -3.04
C ILE A 71 -2.32 15.30 -3.10
N TYR A 72 -3.28 15.73 -2.27
CA TYR A 72 -4.61 15.13 -2.22
C TYR A 72 -5.38 15.31 -3.54
N LYS A 73 -5.30 16.49 -4.18
CA LYS A 73 -5.94 16.74 -5.49
C LYS A 73 -5.38 15.86 -6.63
N LYS A 74 -4.07 15.62 -6.66
CA LYS A 74 -3.41 14.91 -7.77
C LYS A 74 -3.63 13.39 -7.78
N LYS A 75 -4.12 12.79 -6.71
CA LYS A 75 -4.13 11.33 -6.55
C LYS A 75 -5.50 10.81 -6.17
N THR A 76 -6.41 10.72 -7.14
CA THR A 76 -7.50 9.75 -7.04
C THR A 76 -6.90 8.35 -7.13
N ASN A 77 -6.41 7.84 -6.00
CA ASN A 77 -6.03 6.43 -5.84
C ASN A 77 -7.32 5.61 -5.93
N ASN A 78 -7.85 5.39 -7.13
CA ASN A 78 -8.96 4.46 -7.31
C ASN A 78 -8.39 3.04 -7.23
N PRO A 79 -8.62 2.29 -6.14
CA PRO A 79 -8.03 0.96 -5.97
C PRO A 79 -8.51 -0.02 -7.03
N ILE A 80 -9.74 0.17 -7.53
CA ILE A 80 -10.34 -0.68 -8.56
C ILE A 80 -9.65 -0.49 -9.91
N LYS A 81 -9.35 0.75 -10.33
CA LYS A 81 -8.53 0.98 -11.55
C LYS A 81 -7.17 0.28 -11.46
N LYS A 82 -6.63 0.28 -10.25
CA LYS A 82 -5.35 -0.34 -9.90
C LYS A 82 -5.44 -1.87 -9.97
N TRP A 83 -6.53 -2.46 -9.53
CA TRP A 83 -6.83 -3.88 -9.71
C TRP A 83 -7.06 -4.24 -11.17
N ALA A 84 -7.78 -3.40 -11.92
CA ALA A 84 -8.01 -3.57 -13.35
C ALA A 84 -6.68 -3.69 -14.12
N LYS A 85 -5.72 -2.80 -13.79
CA LYS A 85 -4.37 -2.86 -14.35
C LYS A 85 -3.63 -4.15 -13.99
N ASP A 86 -3.66 -4.57 -12.72
CA ASP A 86 -3.02 -5.82 -12.28
C ASP A 86 -3.61 -7.05 -13.01
N MET A 87 -4.92 -7.04 -13.28
CA MET A 87 -5.64 -8.10 -14.00
C MET A 87 -5.57 -7.96 -15.53
N ASN A 88 -4.89 -6.93 -16.05
CA ASN A 88 -4.85 -6.57 -17.46
C ASN A 88 -6.23 -6.41 -18.12
N ARG A 89 -7.16 -5.73 -17.45
CA ARG A 89 -8.56 -5.54 -17.88
C ARG A 89 -9.05 -4.12 -17.65
N SER A 90 -10.15 -3.76 -18.31
CA SER A 90 -10.93 -2.55 -18.04
C SER A 90 -12.28 -2.92 -17.44
N PHE A 91 -12.65 -2.29 -16.32
CA PHE A 91 -13.98 -2.44 -15.73
C PHE A 91 -14.87 -1.26 -16.14
N PRO A 92 -16.15 -1.51 -16.50
CA PRO A 92 -17.13 -0.45 -16.72
C PRO A 92 -17.42 0.30 -15.42
N LYS A 93 -17.94 1.52 -15.53
CA LYS A 93 -18.24 2.37 -14.35
C LYS A 93 -19.18 1.69 -13.36
N GLU A 94 -20.13 0.89 -13.85
CA GLU A 94 -21.11 0.20 -13.00
C GLU A 94 -20.49 -0.92 -12.17
N ASP A 95 -19.55 -1.68 -12.72
CA ASP A 95 -18.83 -2.70 -11.96
C ASP A 95 -17.91 -2.04 -10.92
N MET A 96 -17.30 -0.90 -11.27
CA MET A 96 -16.51 -0.13 -10.31
C MET A 96 -17.38 0.40 -9.16
N TYR A 97 -18.58 0.88 -9.45
CA TYR A 97 -19.52 1.35 -8.43
C TYR A 97 -20.03 0.18 -7.57
N THR A 98 -20.35 -0.94 -8.20
CA THR A 98 -20.80 -2.18 -7.56
C THR A 98 -19.75 -2.72 -6.59
N ALA A 99 -18.49 -2.81 -7.01
CA ALA A 99 -17.40 -3.25 -6.14
C ALA A 99 -17.25 -2.33 -4.91
N ASN A 100 -17.34 -1.00 -5.08
CA ASN A 100 -17.26 -0.05 -3.98
C ASN A 100 -18.44 -0.18 -2.99
N ARG A 101 -19.66 -0.41 -3.50
CA ARG A 101 -20.85 -0.63 -2.68
C ARG A 101 -20.73 -1.95 -1.92
N HIS A 102 -20.33 -3.00 -2.63
CA HIS A 102 -20.18 -4.35 -2.11
C HIS A 102 -19.22 -4.39 -0.92
N MET A 103 -18.04 -3.75 -1.00
CA MET A 103 -17.11 -3.65 0.12
C MET A 103 -17.75 -3.14 1.44
N LYS A 104 -18.72 -2.24 1.35
CA LYS A 104 -19.37 -1.65 2.54
C LYS A 104 -20.45 -2.56 3.15
N LYS A 105 -21.10 -3.39 2.33
CA LYS A 105 -22.30 -4.16 2.69
C LYS A 105 -22.14 -5.68 2.56
N PHE A 106 -20.96 -6.20 2.23
CA PHE A 106 -20.76 -7.61 1.87
C PHE A 106 -21.11 -8.62 2.95
N SER A 107 -20.90 -8.28 4.23
CA SER A 107 -21.12 -9.22 5.33
C SER A 107 -21.49 -8.48 6.61
N SER A 108 -22.34 -9.11 7.43
CA SER A 108 -22.63 -8.68 8.80
C SER A 108 -21.44 -8.92 9.73
N SER A 109 -20.56 -9.88 9.41
CA SER A 109 -19.34 -10.14 10.18
C SER A 109 -18.31 -9.03 9.97
N LEU A 110 -17.90 -8.39 11.07
CA LEU A 110 -16.89 -7.34 11.06
C LEU A 110 -15.56 -7.82 10.48
N ALA A 111 -15.12 -9.02 10.85
CA ALA A 111 -13.86 -9.59 10.39
C ALA A 111 -13.84 -9.81 8.86
N ILE A 112 -14.95 -10.33 8.31
CA ILE A 112 -15.08 -10.56 6.86
C ILE A 112 -15.13 -9.23 6.11
N ARG A 113 -15.91 -8.27 6.61
CA ARG A 113 -16.01 -6.94 6.02
C ARG A 113 -14.66 -6.22 6.03
N GLU A 114 -13.93 -6.28 7.14
CA GLU A 114 -12.59 -5.71 7.26
C GLU A 114 -11.62 -6.34 6.26
N MET A 115 -11.63 -7.67 6.14
CA MET A 115 -10.79 -8.39 5.18
C MET A 115 -11.08 -7.96 3.74
N LYS A 116 -12.36 -7.82 3.37
CA LYS A 116 -12.75 -7.35 2.04
C LYS A 116 -12.30 -5.92 1.78
N ILE A 117 -12.44 -5.03 2.77
CA ILE A 117 -11.96 -3.65 2.67
C ILE A 117 -10.45 -3.62 2.47
N LYS A 118 -9.69 -4.36 3.29
CA LYS A 118 -8.22 -4.44 3.19
C LYS A 118 -7.77 -4.96 1.83
N THR A 119 -8.45 -5.98 1.30
CA THR A 119 -8.18 -6.56 -0.02
C THR A 119 -8.44 -5.55 -1.13
N THR A 120 -9.66 -5.03 -1.24
CA THR A 120 -10.00 -4.13 -2.36
C THR A 120 -9.22 -2.81 -2.29
N MET A 121 -8.96 -2.27 -1.09
CA MET A 121 -8.12 -1.08 -0.90
C MET A 121 -6.63 -1.32 -1.15
N ARG A 122 -6.21 -2.57 -1.40
CA ARG A 122 -4.80 -2.96 -1.60
C ARG A 122 -3.94 -2.59 -0.38
N TYR A 123 -4.47 -2.82 0.83
CA TYR A 123 -3.82 -2.44 2.09
C TYR A 123 -2.55 -3.26 2.36
N HIS A 124 -2.55 -4.54 1.98
CA HIS A 124 -1.41 -5.43 2.21
C HIS A 124 -0.13 -4.95 1.50
N LEU A 125 0.98 -4.92 2.24
CA LEU A 125 2.30 -4.54 1.72
C LEU A 125 2.93 -5.71 0.96
N THR A 126 2.69 -5.84 -0.35
CA THR A 126 3.23 -6.97 -1.14
C THR A 126 4.75 -7.07 -1.10
N PRO A 127 5.33 -8.26 -1.38
CA PRO A 127 6.78 -8.42 -1.52
C PRO A 127 7.44 -7.39 -2.44
N VAL A 128 6.82 -7.09 -3.59
CA VAL A 128 7.31 -6.04 -4.50
C VAL A 128 7.36 -4.67 -3.81
N ARG A 129 6.34 -4.30 -3.03
CA ARG A 129 6.34 -3.03 -2.29
C ARG A 129 7.34 -3.03 -1.15
N MET A 130 7.47 -4.16 -0.44
CA MET A 130 8.43 -4.32 0.64
C MET A 130 9.87 -4.25 0.15
N ALA A 131 10.18 -4.85 -1.00
CA ALA A 131 11.48 -4.79 -1.65
C ALA A 131 11.92 -3.34 -1.87
N ILE A 132 11.01 -2.51 -2.40
CA ILE A 132 11.24 -1.07 -2.62
C ILE A 132 11.47 -0.34 -1.28
N VAL A 133 10.59 -0.55 -0.29
CA VAL A 133 10.68 0.12 1.02
C VAL A 133 11.98 -0.24 1.75
N LYS A 134 12.36 -1.53 1.72
CA LYS A 134 13.56 -2.03 2.38
C LYS A 134 14.83 -1.86 1.54
N LYS A 135 14.71 -1.33 0.31
CA LYS A 135 15.79 -1.29 -0.69
C LYS A 135 16.46 -2.66 -0.88
N SER A 136 15.68 -3.74 -0.78
CA SER A 136 16.14 -5.10 -1.02
C SER A 136 15.75 -5.55 -2.43
N GLY A 137 16.54 -6.42 -3.04
CA GLY A 137 16.20 -7.05 -4.32
C GLY A 137 15.17 -8.17 -4.21
N ASN A 138 14.82 -8.59 -2.98
CA ASN A 138 13.92 -9.72 -2.77
C ASN A 138 12.46 -9.30 -2.87
N ASN A 139 11.88 -9.49 -4.04
CA ASN A 139 10.47 -9.28 -4.35
C ASN A 139 9.67 -10.60 -4.48
N ARG A 140 10.20 -11.71 -3.95
CA ARG A 140 9.62 -13.05 -4.13
C ARG A 140 8.35 -13.24 -3.32
N CYS A 141 7.43 -14.04 -3.84
CA CYS A 141 6.16 -14.38 -3.20
C CYS A 141 6.35 -14.92 -1.77
N TRP A 142 5.51 -14.44 -0.84
CA TRP A 142 5.54 -14.87 0.56
C TRP A 142 5.29 -16.36 0.78
N ARG A 143 4.64 -17.00 -0.18
CA ARG A 143 4.35 -18.44 -0.11
C ARG A 143 5.54 -19.31 -0.53
N GLY A 144 6.65 -18.70 -0.97
CA GLY A 144 7.84 -19.44 -1.36
C GLY A 144 7.75 -20.14 -2.72
N CYS A 145 6.81 -19.74 -3.59
CA CYS A 145 6.65 -20.37 -4.91
C CYS A 145 7.76 -20.04 -5.92
N GLY A 146 8.63 -19.07 -5.61
CA GLY A 146 9.75 -18.60 -6.45
C GLY A 146 9.41 -17.44 -7.40
N GLU A 147 8.13 -17.10 -7.61
CA GLU A 147 7.71 -16.03 -8.52
C GLU A 147 7.67 -14.65 -7.86
N ILE A 148 7.46 -13.60 -8.67
CA ILE A 148 7.35 -12.21 -8.19
C ILE A 148 6.06 -12.07 -7.38
N GLY A 149 6.20 -11.63 -6.13
CA GLY A 149 5.09 -11.40 -5.21
C GLY A 149 4.35 -10.09 -5.49
N THR A 150 3.63 -10.03 -6.60
CA THR A 150 2.61 -8.99 -6.82
C THR A 150 1.37 -9.26 -5.97
N LEU A 151 0.45 -8.30 -5.87
CA LEU A 151 -0.77 -8.50 -5.09
C LEU A 151 -1.63 -9.60 -5.71
N LEU A 152 -1.93 -9.48 -7.01
CA LEU A 152 -2.72 -10.49 -7.72
C LEU A 152 -2.08 -11.88 -7.64
N HIS A 153 -0.76 -11.97 -7.80
CA HIS A 153 -0.05 -13.25 -7.67
C HIS A 153 -0.25 -13.87 -6.29
N CYS A 154 0.02 -13.13 -5.21
CA CYS A 154 -0.03 -13.66 -3.84
C CYS A 154 -1.43 -14.16 -3.43
N TRP A 155 -2.49 -13.60 -4.03
CA TRP A 155 -3.88 -13.87 -3.68
C TRP A 155 -4.61 -14.76 -4.69
N TRP A 156 -4.19 -14.80 -5.95
CA TRP A 156 -4.84 -15.56 -7.01
C TRP A 156 -3.83 -16.39 -7.82
N ASP A 157 -2.96 -15.77 -8.62
CA ASP A 157 -2.18 -16.51 -9.65
C ASP A 157 -1.21 -17.55 -9.09
N CYS A 158 -0.76 -17.39 -7.84
CA CYS A 158 0.25 -18.26 -7.26
C CYS A 158 -0.17 -19.74 -7.31
N LYS A 159 0.69 -20.58 -7.87
CA LYS A 159 0.49 -22.03 -7.98
C LYS A 159 0.17 -22.74 -6.67
N LEU A 160 0.61 -22.19 -5.53
CA LEU A 160 0.32 -22.72 -4.19
C LEU A 160 -1.05 -22.27 -3.65
N VAL A 161 -1.67 -21.28 -4.29
CA VAL A 161 -3.00 -20.74 -3.93
C VAL A 161 -4.09 -21.29 -4.84
N GLN A 162 -3.75 -21.52 -6.11
CA GLN A 162 -4.68 -22.06 -7.10
C GLN A 162 -5.45 -23.32 -6.65
N PRO A 163 -4.85 -24.31 -5.94
CA PRO A 163 -5.59 -25.46 -5.43
C PRO A 163 -6.74 -25.08 -4.47
N LEU A 164 -6.54 -24.07 -3.63
CA LEU A 164 -7.59 -23.55 -2.74
C LEU A 164 -8.76 -23.01 -3.56
N TRP A 165 -8.49 -22.13 -4.52
CA TRP A 165 -9.55 -21.53 -5.35
C TRP A 165 -10.29 -22.57 -6.19
N LYS A 166 -9.57 -23.54 -6.76
CA LYS A 166 -10.21 -24.64 -7.50
C LYS A 166 -11.14 -25.46 -6.60
N THR A 167 -10.75 -25.69 -5.35
CA THR A 167 -11.59 -26.39 -4.37
C THR A 167 -12.84 -25.57 -4.03
N VAL A 168 -12.68 -24.27 -3.80
CA VAL A 168 -13.81 -23.35 -3.56
C VAL A 168 -14.78 -23.36 -4.76
N TRP A 169 -14.26 -23.31 -5.99
CA TRP A 169 -15.11 -23.33 -7.18
C TRP A 169 -15.81 -24.66 -7.40
N ARG A 170 -15.17 -25.79 -7.08
CA ARG A 170 -15.83 -27.09 -7.11
C ARG A 170 -16.99 -27.12 -6.12
N PHE A 171 -16.80 -26.61 -4.91
CA PHE A 171 -17.87 -26.51 -3.92
C PHE A 171 -19.02 -25.60 -4.38
N LEU A 172 -18.72 -24.47 -5.03
CA LEU A 172 -19.76 -23.61 -5.62
C LEU A 172 -20.54 -24.35 -6.72
N LYS A 173 -19.86 -25.14 -7.55
CA LYS A 173 -20.51 -25.96 -8.57
C LYS A 173 -21.41 -27.05 -7.96
N ASP A 174 -20.97 -27.66 -6.86
CA ASP A 174 -21.77 -28.65 -6.12
C ASP A 174 -23.04 -28.04 -5.52
N LEU A 175 -23.06 -26.71 -5.33
CA LEU A 175 -24.23 -25.92 -4.94
C LEU A 175 -25.03 -25.37 -6.15
N GLU A 176 -24.77 -25.88 -7.35
CA GLU A 176 -25.41 -25.44 -8.60
C GLU A 176 -25.15 -23.95 -8.95
N LEU A 177 -24.08 -23.37 -8.40
CA LEU A 177 -23.63 -22.01 -8.73
C LEU A 177 -22.51 -22.06 -9.77
N GLU A 178 -22.88 -21.97 -11.06
CA GLU A 178 -21.93 -22.02 -12.18
C GLU A 178 -21.22 -20.69 -12.47
N ILE A 179 -20.52 -20.17 -11.47
CA ILE A 179 -19.83 -18.88 -11.54
C ILE A 179 -18.47 -19.03 -12.28
N PRO A 180 -18.08 -18.11 -13.18
CA PRO A 180 -16.80 -18.21 -13.88
C PRO A 180 -15.60 -18.16 -12.92
N PHE A 181 -14.51 -18.86 -13.28
CA PHE A 181 -13.27 -18.90 -12.51
C PHE A 181 -12.46 -17.61 -12.70
N ASP A 182 -12.88 -16.55 -12.00
CA ASP A 182 -12.37 -15.20 -12.22
C ASP A 182 -11.90 -14.52 -10.91
N PRO A 183 -10.68 -13.93 -10.86
CA PRO A 183 -10.20 -13.21 -9.68
C PRO A 183 -11.02 -11.99 -9.29
N ALA A 184 -11.78 -11.38 -10.21
CA ALA A 184 -12.62 -10.22 -9.93
C ALA A 184 -13.75 -10.55 -8.95
N ILE A 185 -14.20 -11.81 -8.91
CA ILE A 185 -15.26 -12.26 -8.01
C ILE A 185 -14.80 -12.25 -6.54
N PRO A 186 -13.79 -13.04 -6.13
CA PRO A 186 -13.41 -13.12 -4.73
C PRO A 186 -12.65 -11.87 -4.28
N LEU A 187 -11.94 -11.18 -5.18
CA LEU A 187 -11.17 -9.98 -4.82
C LEU A 187 -12.02 -8.72 -4.82
N LEU A 188 -12.90 -8.52 -5.81
CA LEU A 188 -13.66 -7.28 -5.98
C LEU A 188 -15.18 -7.42 -5.76
N GLY A 189 -15.72 -8.64 -5.83
CA GLY A 189 -17.17 -8.87 -5.78
C GLY A 189 -17.88 -8.44 -7.06
N ILE A 190 -17.16 -8.47 -8.20
CA ILE A 190 -17.72 -8.17 -9.51
C ILE A 190 -18.15 -9.50 -10.13
N TYR A 191 -19.46 -9.66 -10.31
CA TYR A 191 -20.08 -10.84 -10.92
C TYR A 191 -20.52 -10.51 -12.36
N PRO A 192 -20.55 -11.50 -13.26
CA PRO A 192 -21.21 -11.37 -14.57
C PRO A 192 -22.68 -11.00 -14.40
N GLU A 193 -23.25 -10.32 -15.40
CA GLU A 193 -24.64 -9.83 -15.37
C GLU A 193 -25.65 -10.92 -15.00
N ASP A 194 -25.49 -12.12 -15.57
CA ASP A 194 -26.39 -13.27 -15.36
C ASP A 194 -26.48 -13.70 -13.89
N TYR A 195 -25.45 -13.42 -13.09
CA TYR A 195 -25.34 -13.80 -11.68
C TYR A 195 -25.68 -12.67 -10.71
N LYS A 196 -25.82 -11.42 -11.19
CA LYS A 196 -26.15 -10.28 -10.32
C LYS A 196 -27.51 -10.48 -9.64
N SER A 197 -28.49 -11.08 -10.32
CA SER A 197 -29.84 -11.28 -9.78
C SER A 197 -29.94 -12.31 -8.65
N CYS A 198 -29.00 -13.26 -8.55
CA CYS A 198 -28.99 -14.30 -7.52
C CYS A 198 -28.42 -13.77 -6.19
N CYS A 199 -27.37 -12.94 -6.25
CA CYS A 199 -26.68 -12.45 -5.05
C CYS A 199 -27.35 -11.26 -4.34
N TYR A 200 -28.33 -10.59 -4.97
CA TYR A 200 -29.00 -9.41 -4.41
C TYR A 200 -30.40 -9.68 -3.86
N LYS A 201 -30.89 -10.92 -3.87
CA LYS A 201 -32.23 -11.25 -3.35
C LYS A 201 -32.31 -11.36 -1.83
N ASP A 202 -31.18 -11.46 -1.13
CA ASP A 202 -31.14 -11.70 0.33
C ASP A 202 -30.44 -10.59 1.14
N ALA A 203 -30.53 -9.32 0.70
CA ALA A 203 -29.94 -8.18 1.40
C ALA A 203 -30.97 -7.17 1.93
#